data_AF-A0A0G4KKV3-F1
#
_entry.id   AF-A0A0G4KKV3-F1
#
_cell.length_a   1.000
_cell.length_b   1.000
_cell.length_c   1.000
_cell.angle_alpha   90.00
_cell.angle_beta   90.00
_cell.angle_gamma   90.00
#
_symmetry.space_group_name_H-M   'P 1'
#
loop_
_entity.id
_entity.type
_entity.pdbx_description
1 polymer ?
#
loop_
_entity_poly.entity_id
_entity_poly.type
_entity_poly.pdbx_seq_one_letter_code
_entity_poly.pdbx_strand_id
1 'polypeptide(L)'
;MNAVSVPENVLLPTHLTRPLYVSGARGVLFQVTMIAYGYTFVGKGTVQAFIRDLEHEAAVYERLRSIQGANVPVFLGAIDLRPMKKIYYYDHRVQEELT
;
A
#
# COMPACT_ATOMS: atom_id res chain seq x y z
N MET A 1 -1.75 2.32 -8.15
CA MET A 1 -1.24 2.28 -6.77
C MET A 1 -2.42 1.95 -5.88
N ASN A 2 -2.36 0.85 -5.13
CA ASN A 2 -3.50 0.38 -4.34
C ASN A 2 -3.22 0.59 -2.86
N ALA A 3 -4.06 1.34 -2.16
CA ALA A 3 -3.88 1.64 -0.75
C ALA A 3 -4.34 0.46 0.13
N VAL A 4 -3.50 0.01 1.04
CA VAL A 4 -3.74 -1.13 1.93
C VAL A 4 -3.33 -0.75 3.36
N SER A 5 -4.30 -0.69 4.27
CA SER A 5 -4.03 -0.48 5.70
C SER A 5 -3.78 -1.82 6.36
N VAL A 6 -2.66 -1.96 7.08
CA VAL A 6 -2.35 -3.21 7.80
C VAL A 6 -2.01 -2.93 9.26
N PRO A 7 -2.62 -3.65 10.22
CA PRO A 7 -2.24 -3.55 11.63
C PRO A 7 -0.90 -4.25 11.89
N GLU A 8 -0.19 -3.82 12.94
CA GLU A 8 1.08 -4.38 13.38
C GLU A 8 0.95 -5.89 13.68
N ASN A 9 1.77 -6.68 12.98
CA ASN A 9 2.20 -8.05 13.27
C ASN A 9 1.61 -9.31 12.52
N VAL A 10 2.02 -9.68 11.28
CA VAL A 10 1.56 -10.85 10.39
C VAL A 10 2.33 -11.18 9.06
N LEU A 11 2.96 -12.34 8.78
CA LEU A 11 3.64 -12.61 7.47
C LEU A 11 2.63 -12.78 6.31
N LEU A 12 2.79 -12.01 5.22
CA LEU A 12 1.96 -12.10 4.00
C LEU A 12 2.16 -13.46 3.27
N PRO A 13 1.11 -14.09 2.69
CA PRO A 13 1.26 -15.35 1.97
C PRO A 13 2.18 -15.16 0.75
N THR A 14 3.30 -15.89 0.76
CA THR A 14 4.46 -15.76 -0.13
C THR A 14 4.16 -15.94 -1.62
N HIS A 15 3.02 -16.52 -2.00
CA HIS A 15 2.67 -16.79 -3.40
C HIS A 15 1.81 -15.71 -4.08
N LEU A 16 1.24 -14.77 -3.31
CA LEU A 16 0.33 -13.74 -3.84
C LEU A 16 0.83 -12.32 -3.67
N THR A 17 1.77 -12.13 -2.76
CA THR A 17 2.26 -10.81 -2.38
C THR A 17 3.76 -10.86 -2.15
N ARG A 18 4.49 -9.94 -2.78
CA ARG A 18 5.95 -9.85 -2.68
C ARG A 18 6.34 -8.45 -2.20
N PRO A 19 7.10 -8.31 -1.09
CA PRO A 19 7.60 -7.00 -0.69
C PRO A 19 8.55 -6.46 -1.77
N LEU A 20 8.48 -5.15 -2.03
CA LEU A 20 9.42 -4.51 -2.96
C LEU A 20 10.66 -3.95 -2.25
N TYR A 21 10.71 -4.02 -0.91
CA TYR A 21 11.76 -3.43 -0.07
C TYR A 21 11.97 -1.92 -0.31
N VAL A 22 10.94 -1.25 -0.83
CA VAL A 22 10.88 0.20 -1.00
C VAL A 22 9.97 0.74 0.09
N SER A 23 10.56 1.42 1.07
CA SER A 23 9.87 2.15 2.12
C SER A 23 9.94 3.65 1.87
N GLY A 24 8.83 4.34 2.15
CA GLY A 24 8.78 5.79 2.25
C GLY A 24 8.35 6.21 3.65
N ALA A 25 8.35 7.51 3.91
CA ALA A 25 8.03 8.06 5.22
C ALA A 25 6.66 7.60 5.79
N ARG A 26 5.68 7.34 4.90
CA ARG A 26 4.27 7.04 5.27
C ARG A 26 3.79 5.66 4.84
N GLY A 27 4.70 4.74 4.48
CA GLY A 27 4.29 3.39 4.11
C GLY A 27 5.33 2.63 3.29
N VAL A 28 4.98 1.41 2.88
CA VAL A 28 5.82 0.55 2.04
C VAL A 28 5.12 0.14 0.77
N LEU A 29 5.90 -0.25 -0.22
CA LEU A 29 5.37 -0.84 -1.44
C LEU A 29 5.49 -2.37 -1.44
N PHE A 30 4.44 -3.00 -1.94
CA PHE A 30 4.42 -4.44 -2.19
C PHE A 30 3.70 -4.74 -3.50
N GLN A 31 4.10 -5.83 -4.13
CA GLN A 31 3.46 -6.35 -5.32
C GLN A 31 2.29 -7.24 -4.89
N VAL A 32 1.15 -7.13 -5.56
CA VAL A 32 -0.03 -7.98 -5.39
C VAL A 32 -0.34 -8.65 -6.72
N THR A 33 -0.36 -9.98 -6.73
CA THR A 33 -0.71 -10.76 -7.91
C THR A 33 -2.12 -11.30 -7.76
N MET A 34 -3.01 -10.91 -8.66
CA MET A 34 -4.36 -11.46 -8.76
C MET A 34 -4.35 -12.65 -9.72
N ILE A 35 -4.02 -13.83 -9.18
CA ILE A 35 -3.78 -15.07 -9.95
C ILE A 35 -4.93 -15.37 -10.93
N ALA A 36 -6.18 -15.22 -10.49
CA ALA A 36 -7.36 -15.55 -11.28
C ALA A 36 -7.45 -14.81 -12.62
N TYR A 37 -6.76 -13.67 -12.77
CA TYR A 37 -6.81 -12.83 -13.96
C TYR A 37 -5.42 -12.52 -14.53
N GLY A 38 -4.35 -13.11 -13.99
CA GLY A 38 -2.98 -12.90 -14.47
C GLY A 38 -2.42 -11.49 -14.26
N TYR A 39 -3.09 -10.63 -13.49
CA TYR A 39 -2.64 -9.25 -13.26
C TYR A 39 -1.74 -9.14 -12.03
N THR A 40 -0.78 -8.22 -12.13
CA THR A 40 0.10 -7.81 -11.05
C THR A 40 0.00 -6.32 -10.83
N PHE A 41 -0.15 -5.90 -9.59
CA PHE A 41 -0.31 -4.51 -9.18
C PHE A 41 0.69 -4.12 -8.10
N VAL A 42 0.93 -2.83 -7.96
CA VAL A 42 1.68 -2.27 -6.81
C VAL A 42 0.70 -1.71 -5.78
N GLY A 43 0.75 -2.29 -4.59
CA GLY A 43 0.08 -1.80 -3.39
C GLY A 43 1.01 -0.96 -2.51
N LYS A 44 0.43 -0.02 -1.77
CA LYS A 44 1.07 0.75 -0.72
C LYS A 44 0.43 0.41 0.62
N GLY A 45 1.25 -0.11 1.53
CA GLY A 45 0.90 -0.46 2.89
C GLY A 45 1.11 0.73 3.83
N THR A 46 0.19 1.00 4.76
CA THR A 46 0.43 1.98 5.84
C THR A 46 -0.06 1.49 7.20
N VAL A 47 0.41 2.13 8.26
CA VAL A 47 -0.03 1.92 9.65
C VAL A 47 -1.18 2.86 10.00
N GLN A 48 -1.91 2.56 11.07
CA GLN A 48 -3.10 3.33 11.47
C GLN A 48 -2.85 4.84 11.62
N ALA A 49 -1.67 5.22 12.13
CA ALA A 49 -1.27 6.62 12.32
C ALA A 49 -1.24 7.44 11.02
N PHE A 50 -1.05 6.79 9.87
CA PHE A 50 -0.88 7.43 8.56
C PHE A 50 -2.03 7.14 7.59
N ILE A 51 -3.16 6.61 8.08
CA ILE A 51 -4.35 6.38 7.24
C ILE A 51 -4.82 7.68 6.57
N ARG A 52 -4.81 8.80 7.30
CA ARG A 52 -5.21 10.11 6.75
C ARG A 52 -4.31 10.56 5.60
N ASP A 53 -3.02 10.25 5.68
CA ASP A 53 -2.07 10.55 4.60
C ASP A 53 -2.38 9.68 3.37
N LEU A 54 -2.72 8.42 3.59
CA LEU A 54 -3.09 7.49 2.51
C LEU A 54 -4.43 7.86 1.85
N GLU A 55 -5.41 8.34 2.63
CA GLU A 55 -6.67 8.89 2.13
C GLU A 55 -6.43 10.17 1.32
N HIS A 56 -5.51 11.02 1.76
CA HIS A 56 -5.12 12.21 1.02
C HIS A 56 -4.48 11.84 -0.33
N GLU A 57 -3.57 10.87 -0.36
CA GLU A 57 -2.98 10.37 -1.60
C GLU A 57 -4.05 9.83 -2.57
N ALA A 58 -5.02 9.06 -2.06
CA ALA A 58 -6.14 8.57 -2.87
C ALA A 58 -6.96 9.72 -3.46
N ALA A 59 -7.26 10.76 -2.67
CA ALA A 59 -7.97 11.95 -3.15
C ALA A 59 -7.19 12.72 -4.23
N VAL A 60 -5.85 12.78 -4.12
CA VAL A 60 -5.00 13.36 -5.17
C VAL A 60 -5.11 12.55 -6.45
N TYR A 61 -5.02 11.21 -6.38
CA TYR A 61 -5.20 10.36 -7.56
C TYR A 61 -6.57 10.58 -8.23
N GLU A 62 -7.65 10.67 -7.46
CA GLU A 62 -8.98 10.94 -8.00
C GLU A 62 -9.07 12.28 -8.74
N ARG A 63 -8.40 13.32 -8.24
CA ARG A 63 -8.30 14.61 -8.94
C ARG A 63 -7.50 14.53 -10.24
N LEU A 64 -6.51 13.63 -10.29
CA LEU A 64 -5.65 13.40 -11.45
C LEU A 64 -6.21 12.34 -12.42
N ARG A 65 -7.47 11.91 -12.27
CA ARG A 65 -8.09 10.83 -13.05
C ARG A 65 -7.86 10.92 -14.56
N SER A 66 -7.91 12.11 -15.14
CA SER A 66 -7.74 12.31 -16.59
C SER A 66 -6.33 12.05 -17.12
N ILE A 67 -5.30 12.11 -16.27
CA ILE A 67 -3.89 11.94 -16.66
C ILE A 67 -3.28 10.62 -16.15
N GLN A 68 -4.08 9.79 -15.47
CA GLN A 68 -3.64 8.48 -15.03
C GLN A 68 -3.38 7.55 -16.21
N GLY A 69 -2.38 6.68 -16.09
CA GLY A 69 -1.95 5.77 -17.15
C GLY A 69 -1.04 6.40 -18.21
N ALA A 70 -1.02 7.73 -18.31
CA ALA A 70 -0.11 8.48 -19.17
C ALA A 70 1.03 9.12 -18.37
N ASN A 71 0.68 9.93 -17.35
CA ASN A 71 1.65 10.75 -16.61
C ASN A 71 1.83 10.28 -15.16
N VAL A 72 0.81 9.65 -14.58
CA VAL A 72 0.85 9.10 -13.23
C VAL A 72 0.28 7.67 -13.23
N PRO A 73 0.64 6.82 -12.25
CA PRO A 73 0.10 5.47 -12.18
C PRO A 73 -1.43 5.46 -12.07
N VAL A 74 -2.06 4.42 -12.63
CA VAL A 74 -3.50 4.19 -12.44
C VAL A 74 -3.78 3.78 -10.99
N PHE A 75 -4.65 4.52 -10.32
CA PHE A 75 -5.20 4.25 -9.00
C PHE A 75 -6.40 3.30 -9.16
N LEU A 76 -6.28 2.10 -8.62
CA LEU A 76 -7.34 1.08 -8.74
C LEU A 76 -8.23 1.02 -7.49
N GLY A 77 -8.01 1.93 -6.54
CA GLY A 77 -8.78 2.04 -5.31
C GLY A 77 -7.96 1.85 -4.03
N ALA A 78 -8.66 2.01 -2.92
CA ALA A 78 -8.17 1.79 -1.56
C ALA A 78 -9.01 0.72 -0.88
N ILE A 79 -8.36 -0.18 -0.14
CA ILE A 79 -9.05 -1.23 0.62
C ILE A 79 -8.58 -1.13 2.06
N ASP A 80 -9.54 -1.02 2.97
CA ASP A 80 -9.29 -1.18 4.39
C ASP A 80 -9.20 -2.67 4.73
N LEU A 81 -8.02 -3.15 5.13
CA LEU A 81 -7.86 -4.55 5.53
C LEU A 81 -8.11 -4.79 7.02
N ARG A 82 -8.35 -3.75 7.83
CA ARG A 82 -8.69 -3.92 9.26
C ARG A 82 -9.88 -4.87 9.49
N PRO A 83 -10.98 -4.82 8.70
CA PRO A 83 -12.11 -5.74 8.85
C PRO A 83 -11.75 -7.21 8.59
N MET A 84 -10.68 -7.49 7.83
CA MET A 84 -10.26 -8.86 7.54
C MET A 84 -9.68 -9.58 8.76
N LYS A 85 -9.37 -8.85 9.86
CA LYS A 85 -8.72 -9.38 11.08
C LYS A 85 -7.46 -10.19 10.78
N LYS A 86 -6.82 -9.90 9.66
CA LYS A 86 -5.52 -10.46 9.26
C LYS A 86 -4.48 -9.40 9.47
N ILE A 87 -3.39 -9.82 10.07
CA ILE A 87 -2.27 -8.94 10.34
C ILE A 87 -1.25 -9.14 9.22
N TYR A 88 -0.54 -8.09 8.83
CA TYR A 88 0.43 -8.12 7.72
C TYR A 88 1.70 -7.31 8.08
N TYR A 89 2.90 -7.88 8.00
CA TYR A 89 4.22 -7.34 8.39
C TYR A 89 4.95 -6.80 7.16
N TYR A 90 5.64 -5.69 7.36
CA TYR A 90 6.71 -5.22 6.48
C TYR A 90 7.74 -4.47 7.31
N ASP A 91 9.01 -4.50 6.89
CA ASP A 91 10.09 -3.78 7.57
C ASP A 91 9.95 -2.27 7.28
N HIS A 92 9.46 -1.50 8.26
CA HIS A 92 9.50 -0.04 8.24
C HIS A 92 10.65 0.39 9.14
N ARG A 93 11.76 0.83 8.53
CA ARG A 93 12.84 1.45 9.30
C ARG A 93 12.37 2.82 9.79
N VAL A 94 11.95 2.87 11.04
CA VAL A 94 11.79 4.13 11.77
C VAL A 94 13.20 4.67 11.99
N GLN A 95 13.57 5.73 11.27
CA GLN A 95 14.76 6.50 11.60
C GLN A 95 14.33 7.45 12.73
N GLU A 96 14.48 7.02 13.98
CA GLU A 96 14.40 7.91 15.13
C GLU A 96 15.55 8.91 15.02
N GLU A 97 15.21 10.16 14.72
CA GLU A 97 16.12 11.28 14.87
C GLU A 97 16.27 11.50 16.39
N LEU A 98 17.36 10.99 16.97
CA LEU A 98 17.76 11.32 18.33
C LEU A 98 17.90 12.85 18.42
N THR A 99 17.09 13.48 19.27
CA THR A 99 17.34 14.84 19.79
C THR A 99 17.96 14.72 21.18
#